data_AF-A0A7K4GMI3-F1
#
_entry.id   AF-A0A7K4GMI3-F1
#
_cell.length_a   1.000
_cell.length_b   1.000
_cell.length_c   1.000
_cell.angle_alpha   90.00
_cell.angle_beta   90.00
_cell.angle_gamma   90.00
#
_symmetry.space_group_name_H-M   'P 1'
#
loop_
_entity.id
_entity.type
_entity.pdbx_description
1 polymer ?
#
loop_
_entity_poly.entity_id
_entity_poly.type
_entity_poly.pdbx_seq_one_letter_code
_entity_poly.pdbx_strand_id
1 'polypeptide(L)'
;MIELYLWLFIMLLVSIIARTFYRNAHTPGFKTIFDVIAFIGVFIHELAHYTLGILFGTKMGGFSVKYHSKTKIKVAPHGWVDSPEFERNSFIQTFVISFAPLYVSTFLFMFCLDIILHIQTLIWIKIIAGVFCVSLLIGSEPSGQDIKLIGVTFNKNPRYSLYQIFLVVLSGTIVWMFIDLYFIILPFEVLYYIEYFIFVALFYFSLKFVFWVIGKIIKGIMTFYGKNTISSPKFLTRKRRFKEYIKQKEKEAQW
;
A
#
# COMPACT_ATOMS: atom_id res chain seq x y z
N MET A 1 -1.96 -14.98 11.47
CA MET A 1 -2.70 -14.57 10.24
C MET A 1 -3.95 -13.75 10.54
N ILE A 2 -4.91 -14.30 11.30
CA ILE A 2 -6.12 -13.55 11.71
C ILE A 2 -5.76 -12.27 12.46
N GLU A 3 -4.75 -12.34 13.33
CA GLU A 3 -4.22 -11.20 14.11
C GLU A 3 -3.73 -10.04 13.22
N LEU A 4 -3.00 -10.31 12.14
CA LEU A 4 -2.55 -9.26 11.22
C LEU A 4 -3.74 -8.54 10.56
N TYR A 5 -4.74 -9.28 10.08
CA TYR A 5 -5.93 -8.67 9.48
C TYR A 5 -6.73 -7.88 10.51
N LEU A 6 -6.77 -8.35 11.75
CA LEU A 6 -7.36 -7.62 12.86
C LEU A 6 -6.61 -6.32 13.13
N TRP A 7 -5.27 -6.34 13.16
CA TRP A 7 -4.45 -5.14 13.33
C TRP A 7 -4.65 -4.13 12.19
N LEU A 8 -4.66 -4.57 10.94
CA LEU A 8 -4.96 -3.71 9.78
C LEU A 8 -6.34 -3.06 9.91
N PHE A 9 -7.35 -3.84 10.33
CA PHE A 9 -8.70 -3.35 10.55
C PHE A 9 -8.79 -2.34 11.70
N ILE A 10 -8.12 -2.63 12.82
CA ILE A 10 -8.04 -1.72 13.98
C ILE A 10 -7.37 -0.41 13.57
N MET A 11 -6.22 -0.47 12.90
CA MET A 11 -5.49 0.71 12.42
C MET A 11 -6.38 1.60 11.55
N LEU A 12 -7.08 0.99 10.57
CA LEU A 12 -8.00 1.70 9.69
C LEU A 12 -9.18 2.31 10.45
N LEU A 13 -9.78 1.57 11.39
CA LEU A 13 -10.93 2.06 12.15
C LEU A 13 -10.53 3.23 13.07
N VAL A 14 -9.40 3.10 13.75
CA VAL A 14 -8.87 4.15 14.64
C VAL A 14 -8.46 5.38 13.84
N SER A 15 -7.85 5.22 12.65
CA SER A 15 -7.50 6.35 11.78
C SER A 15 -8.75 7.13 11.35
N ILE A 16 -9.82 6.43 10.93
CA ILE A 16 -11.09 7.04 10.55
C ILE A 16 -11.73 7.78 11.74
N ILE A 17 -11.69 7.20 12.94
CA ILE A 17 -12.18 7.86 14.16
C ILE A 17 -11.35 9.09 14.48
N ALA A 18 -10.02 8.99 14.44
CA ALA A 18 -9.12 10.11 14.72
C ALA A 18 -9.37 11.27 13.76
N ARG A 19 -9.57 10.97 12.47
CA ARG A 19 -9.95 11.94 11.44
C ARG A 19 -11.31 12.59 11.74
N THR A 20 -12.31 11.79 12.11
CA THR A 20 -13.65 12.29 12.44
C THR A 20 -13.59 13.22 13.65
N PHE A 21 -12.82 12.85 14.67
CA PHE A 21 -12.60 13.66 15.86
C PHE A 21 -11.89 14.97 15.52
N TYR A 22 -10.82 14.92 14.70
CA TYR A 22 -10.11 16.12 14.25
C TYR A 22 -11.01 17.11 13.51
N ARG A 23 -11.90 16.61 12.63
CA ARG A 23 -12.86 17.45 11.90
C ARG A 23 -13.86 18.14 12.83
N ASN A 24 -14.27 17.46 13.89
CA ASN A 24 -15.24 17.96 14.86
C ASN A 24 -14.60 18.78 16.00
N ALA A 25 -13.28 18.75 16.14
CA ALA A 25 -12.60 19.59 17.13
C ALA A 25 -12.75 21.07 16.77
N HIS A 26 -13.23 21.89 17.70
CA HIS A 26 -13.39 23.34 17.50
C HIS A 26 -12.28 24.17 18.16
N THR A 27 -11.48 23.58 19.04
CA THR A 27 -10.43 24.28 19.77
C THR A 27 -9.14 24.41 18.93
N PRO A 28 -8.66 25.63 18.65
CA PRO A 28 -7.52 25.84 17.77
C PRO A 28 -6.22 25.24 18.33
N GLY A 29 -6.00 25.32 19.65
CA GLY A 29 -4.81 24.74 20.29
C GLY A 29 -4.74 23.21 20.17
N PHE A 30 -5.89 22.53 20.30
CA PHE A 30 -5.96 21.09 20.11
C PHE A 30 -5.65 20.69 18.66
N LYS A 31 -6.16 21.45 17.68
CA LYS A 31 -5.82 21.23 16.27
C LYS A 31 -4.34 21.38 16.00
N THR A 32 -3.69 22.41 16.56
CA THR A 32 -2.25 22.60 16.38
C THR A 32 -1.43 21.43 16.95
N ILE A 33 -1.76 20.93 18.14
CA ILE A 33 -1.09 19.75 18.71
C ILE A 33 -1.30 18.53 17.81
N PHE A 34 -2.54 18.32 17.36
CA PHE A 34 -2.86 17.23 16.46
C PHE A 34 -2.10 17.34 15.13
N ASP A 35 -1.99 18.52 14.54
CA ASP A 35 -1.27 18.77 13.29
C ASP A 35 0.25 18.51 13.44
N VAL A 36 0.84 18.88 14.59
CA VAL A 36 2.24 18.58 14.91
C VAL A 36 2.47 17.07 14.98
N ILE A 37 1.59 16.34 15.68
CA ILE A 37 1.70 14.89 15.79
C ILE A 37 1.44 14.23 14.44
N ALA A 38 0.43 14.68 13.70
CA ALA A 38 0.06 14.15 12.40
C ALA A 38 1.16 14.30 11.35
N PHE A 39 2.02 15.32 11.47
CA PHE A 39 3.09 15.57 10.49
C PHE A 39 4.02 14.37 10.30
N ILE A 40 4.40 13.68 11.38
CA ILE A 40 5.25 12.49 11.30
C ILE A 40 4.51 11.36 10.55
N GLY A 41 3.22 11.16 10.83
CA GLY A 41 2.37 10.18 10.18
C GLY A 41 2.21 10.47 8.70
N VAL A 42 1.97 11.73 8.32
CA VAL A 42 1.92 12.18 6.92
C VAL A 42 3.26 11.95 6.23
N PHE A 43 4.38 12.20 6.89
CA PHE A 43 5.69 11.91 6.32
C PHE A 43 5.86 10.42 6.02
N ILE A 44 5.49 9.55 6.97
CA ILE A 44 5.56 8.10 6.80
C ILE A 44 4.57 7.61 5.73
N HIS A 45 3.39 8.23 5.64
CA HIS A 45 2.38 7.95 4.62
C HIS A 45 2.94 8.16 3.21
N GLU A 46 3.51 9.34 2.92
CA GLU A 46 4.11 9.59 1.61
C GLU A 46 5.34 8.72 1.36
N LEU A 47 6.15 8.49 2.40
CA LEU A 47 7.31 7.61 2.31
C LEU A 47 6.88 6.16 1.99
N ALA A 48 5.76 5.69 2.53
CA ALA A 48 5.21 4.37 2.24
C ALA A 48 4.81 4.23 0.77
N HIS A 49 4.09 5.23 0.23
CA HIS A 49 3.77 5.28 -1.21
C HIS A 49 5.04 5.27 -2.07
N TYR A 50 6.03 6.09 -1.72
CA TYR A 50 7.29 6.18 -2.45
C TYR A 50 8.08 4.87 -2.43
N THR A 51 8.28 4.28 -1.26
CA THR A 51 9.06 3.05 -1.05
C THR A 51 8.41 1.84 -1.71
N LEU A 52 7.12 1.61 -1.48
CA LEU A 52 6.40 0.51 -2.16
C LEU A 52 6.23 0.79 -3.66
N GLY A 53 6.15 2.05 -4.07
CA GLY A 53 6.20 2.43 -5.48
C GLY A 53 7.47 1.93 -6.18
N ILE A 54 8.63 2.21 -5.59
CA ILE A 54 9.93 1.75 -6.12
C ILE A 54 10.02 0.23 -6.07
N LEU A 55 9.66 -0.38 -4.94
CA LEU A 55 9.74 -1.83 -4.75
C LEU A 55 8.94 -2.61 -5.80
N PHE A 56 7.75 -2.10 -6.15
CA PHE A 56 6.89 -2.70 -7.16
C PHE A 56 7.23 -2.27 -8.60
N GLY A 57 8.36 -1.58 -8.79
CA GLY A 57 8.88 -1.19 -10.11
C GLY A 57 8.06 -0.12 -10.81
N THR A 58 7.31 0.68 -10.06
CA THR A 58 6.62 1.86 -10.61
C THR A 58 7.59 3.03 -10.69
N LYS A 59 7.51 3.81 -11.76
CA LYS A 59 8.39 4.97 -11.93
C LYS A 59 7.89 6.10 -11.04
N MET A 60 8.66 6.39 -10.01
CA MET A 60 8.42 7.50 -9.09
C MET A 60 9.30 8.68 -9.47
N GLY A 61 8.78 9.89 -9.38
CA GLY A 61 9.56 11.11 -9.57
C GLY A 61 10.26 11.49 -8.27
N GLY A 62 9.53 12.17 -7.39
CA GLY A 62 9.96 12.49 -6.03
C GLY A 62 8.75 12.56 -5.10
N PHE A 63 9.00 12.79 -3.82
CA PHE A 63 7.95 13.09 -2.84
C PHE A 63 8.28 14.36 -2.09
N SER A 64 7.26 15.06 -1.60
CA SER A 64 7.42 16.27 -0.80
C SER A 64 6.36 16.32 0.28
N VAL A 65 6.75 16.76 1.47
CA VAL A 65 5.87 16.95 2.61
C VAL A 65 5.98 18.41 3.04
N LYS A 66 4.84 19.06 3.19
CA LYS A 66 4.72 20.47 3.58
C LYS A 66 3.94 20.55 4.89
N TYR A 67 4.47 21.33 5.83
CA TYR A 67 3.85 21.54 7.14
C TYR A 67 2.74 22.60 7.12
N HIS A 68 2.87 23.61 6.26
CA HIS A 68 1.92 24.73 6.16
C HIS A 68 1.07 24.64 4.88
N SER A 69 -0.21 25.04 4.98
CA SER A 69 -1.07 25.28 3.81
C SER A 69 -0.42 26.29 2.86
N LYS A 70 -0.83 26.27 1.59
CA LYS A 70 -0.36 27.20 0.55
C LYS A 70 -0.61 28.66 0.88
N THR A 71 -1.62 28.94 1.71
CA THR A 71 -1.93 30.28 2.22
C THR A 71 -1.01 30.73 3.36
N LYS A 72 -0.10 29.87 3.84
CA LYS A 72 0.90 30.07 4.92
C LYS A 72 0.34 30.45 6.31
N ILE A 73 -0.97 30.64 6.45
CA ILE A 73 -1.59 31.10 7.70
C ILE A 73 -1.98 29.93 8.62
N LYS A 74 -2.21 28.72 8.09
CA LYS A 74 -2.64 27.55 8.85
C LYS A 74 -1.62 26.41 8.78
N VAL A 75 -1.36 25.79 9.93
CA VAL A 75 -0.68 24.49 10.00
C VAL A 75 -1.65 23.45 9.44
N ALA A 76 -1.20 22.72 8.42
CA ALA A 76 -2.01 21.73 7.72
C ALA A 76 -1.04 20.78 7.02
N PRO A 77 -0.54 19.74 7.72
CA PRO A 77 0.44 18.83 7.17
C PRO A 77 -0.17 18.10 5.96
N HIS A 78 0.51 18.17 4.83
CA HIS A 78 0.12 17.50 3.60
C HIS A 78 1.35 17.10 2.80
N GLY A 79 1.22 16.06 2.00
CA GLY A 79 2.27 15.59 1.12
C GLY A 79 1.75 15.18 -0.24
N TRP A 80 2.69 14.81 -1.10
CA TRP A 80 2.39 14.17 -2.37
C TRP A 80 3.60 13.37 -2.86
N VAL A 81 3.31 12.30 -3.60
CA VAL A 81 4.28 11.52 -4.37
C VAL A 81 4.00 11.67 -5.87
N ASP A 82 5.03 12.00 -6.65
CA ASP A 82 4.93 12.05 -8.10
C ASP A 82 4.93 10.64 -8.70
N SER A 83 3.90 10.32 -9.49
CA SER A 83 3.81 9.08 -10.27
C SER A 83 3.60 9.42 -11.75
N PRO A 84 4.65 9.86 -12.46
CA PRO A 84 4.56 10.36 -13.84
C PRO A 84 4.01 9.34 -14.83
N GLU A 85 4.05 8.05 -14.50
CA GLU A 85 3.60 6.96 -15.36
C GLU A 85 2.52 6.09 -14.72
N PHE A 86 1.70 6.66 -13.82
CA PHE A 86 0.65 5.94 -13.10
C PHE A 86 -0.25 5.08 -14.01
N GLU A 87 -0.60 5.58 -15.20
CA GLU A 87 -1.45 4.85 -16.15
C GLU A 87 -0.90 3.50 -16.61
N ARG A 88 0.40 3.25 -16.42
CA ARG A 88 1.07 2.01 -16.80
C ARG A 88 1.02 0.95 -15.71
N ASN A 89 0.61 1.33 -14.50
CA ASN A 89 0.56 0.43 -13.36
C ASN A 89 -0.50 -0.65 -13.58
N SER A 90 -0.15 -1.89 -13.20
CA SER A 90 -1.12 -2.98 -13.12
C SER A 90 -2.05 -2.79 -11.92
N PHE A 91 -3.19 -3.50 -11.90
CA PHE A 91 -4.14 -3.39 -10.81
C PHE A 91 -3.51 -3.69 -9.45
N ILE A 92 -2.70 -4.76 -9.34
CA ILE A 92 -2.01 -5.09 -8.10
C ILE A 92 -0.99 -4.04 -7.68
N GLN A 93 -0.25 -3.44 -8.63
CA GLN A 93 0.66 -2.36 -8.29
C GLN A 93 -0.10 -1.14 -7.74
N THR A 94 -1.17 -0.73 -8.40
CA THR A 94 -2.04 0.34 -7.89
C THR A 94 -2.61 -0.02 -6.53
N PHE A 95 -3.14 -1.22 -6.35
CA PHE A 95 -3.74 -1.67 -5.10
C PHE A 95 -2.74 -1.64 -3.93
N VAL A 96 -1.55 -2.22 -4.12
CA VAL A 96 -0.52 -2.25 -3.08
C VAL A 96 -0.01 -0.85 -2.77
N ILE A 97 0.23 -0.01 -3.78
CA ILE A 97 0.67 1.37 -3.56
C ILE A 97 -0.41 2.18 -2.85
N SER A 98 -1.67 2.07 -3.25
CA SER A 98 -2.79 2.79 -2.63
C SER A 98 -2.97 2.42 -1.15
N PHE A 99 -2.71 1.17 -0.77
CA PHE A 99 -2.77 0.72 0.63
C PHE A 99 -1.40 0.74 1.34
N ALA A 100 -0.36 1.25 0.69
CA ALA A 100 0.99 1.27 1.24
C ALA A 100 1.09 1.94 2.61
N PRO A 101 0.46 3.12 2.84
CA PRO A 101 0.49 3.77 4.15
C PRO A 101 -0.08 2.90 5.26
N LEU A 102 -1.19 2.20 5.00
CA LEU A 102 -1.82 1.32 5.97
C LEU A 102 -0.90 0.15 6.33
N TYR A 103 -0.33 -0.54 5.34
CA TYR A 103 0.56 -1.66 5.57
C TYR A 103 1.83 -1.25 6.34
N VAL A 104 2.55 -0.24 5.84
CA VAL A 104 3.81 0.22 6.44
C VAL A 104 3.57 0.76 7.85
N SER A 105 2.52 1.56 8.04
CA SER A 105 2.19 2.11 9.37
C SER A 105 1.79 1.02 10.35
N THR A 106 1.09 -0.03 9.91
CA THR A 106 0.72 -1.17 10.79
C THR A 106 1.96 -1.90 11.29
N PHE A 107 2.95 -2.16 10.42
CA PHE A 107 4.19 -2.81 10.83
C PHE A 107 5.02 -1.95 11.79
N LEU A 108 5.16 -0.65 11.49
CA LEU A 108 5.85 0.29 12.37
C LEU A 108 5.12 0.44 13.72
N PHE A 109 3.79 0.42 13.71
CA PHE A 109 2.96 0.48 14.90
C PHE A 109 3.15 -0.76 15.78
N MET A 110 3.08 -1.97 15.20
CA MET A 110 3.36 -3.22 15.95
C MET A 110 4.78 -3.22 16.53
N PHE A 111 5.77 -2.77 15.76
CA PHE A 111 7.14 -2.63 16.27
C PHE A 111 7.24 -1.66 17.46
N CYS A 112 6.51 -0.54 17.41
CA CYS A 112 6.46 0.39 18.53
C CYS A 112 5.74 -0.21 19.75
N LEU A 113 4.68 -1.00 19.54
CA LEU A 113 4.03 -1.74 20.62
C LEU A 113 4.98 -2.74 21.29
N ASP A 114 5.80 -3.45 20.52
CA ASP A 114 6.82 -4.36 21.08
C ASP A 114 7.81 -3.60 21.97
N ILE A 115 8.29 -2.43 21.53
CA ILE A 115 9.18 -1.57 22.34
C ILE A 115 8.51 -1.12 23.63
N ILE A 116 7.23 -0.75 23.57
CA ILE A 116 6.48 -0.24 24.73
C ILE A 116 6.19 -1.36 25.74
N LEU A 117 5.67 -2.49 25.25
CA LEU A 117 5.09 -3.55 26.08
C LEU A 117 6.09 -4.63 26.48
N HIS A 118 7.01 -5.02 25.59
CA HIS A 118 7.82 -6.22 25.77
C HIS A 118 9.30 -5.90 26.03
N ILE A 119 9.87 -4.91 25.35
CA ILE A 119 11.31 -4.64 25.44
C ILE A 119 11.62 -3.77 26.67
N GLN A 120 12.56 -4.24 27.49
CA GLN A 120 13.10 -3.46 28.61
C GLN A 120 14.01 -2.34 28.05
N THR A 121 13.44 -1.16 27.87
CA THR A 121 14.12 0.04 27.39
C THR A 121 13.93 1.21 28.36
N LEU A 122 14.72 2.27 28.19
CA LEU A 122 14.57 3.52 28.95
C LEU A 122 13.20 4.14 28.73
N ILE A 123 12.63 4.74 29.78
CA ILE A 123 11.28 5.34 29.75
C ILE A 123 11.10 6.36 28.61
N TRP A 124 12.13 7.15 28.31
CA TRP A 124 12.09 8.13 27.22
C TRP A 124 11.90 7.50 25.85
N ILE A 125 12.46 6.31 25.61
CA ILE A 125 12.29 5.56 24.36
C ILE A 125 10.82 5.13 24.23
N LYS A 126 10.20 4.66 25.32
CA LYS A 126 8.78 4.28 25.35
C LYS A 126 7.86 5.48 25.11
N ILE A 127 8.18 6.65 25.65
CA ILE A 127 7.43 7.90 25.39
C ILE A 127 7.51 8.28 23.92
N ILE A 128 8.70 8.25 23.32
CA ILE A 128 8.88 8.54 21.88
C ILE A 128 8.11 7.54 21.02
N ALA A 129 8.20 6.24 21.33
CA ALA A 129 7.44 5.20 20.64
C ALA A 129 5.93 5.43 20.77
N GLY A 130 5.45 5.86 21.94
CA GLY A 130 4.04 6.20 22.16
C GLY A 130 3.57 7.37 21.27
N VAL A 131 4.34 8.45 21.20
CA VAL A 131 4.05 9.59 20.30
C VAL A 131 4.04 9.14 18.84
N PHE A 132 5.00 8.28 18.46
CA PHE A 132 5.10 7.73 17.12
C PHE A 132 3.90 6.82 16.77
N CYS A 133 3.45 5.97 17.70
CA CYS A 133 2.22 5.17 17.55
C CYS A 133 1.00 6.03 17.23
N VAL A 134 0.77 7.09 18.03
CA VAL A 134 -0.36 8.00 17.81
C VAL A 134 -0.26 8.67 16.44
N SER A 135 0.94 9.09 16.06
CA SER A 135 1.19 9.69 14.76
C SER A 135 0.90 8.74 13.59
N LEU A 136 1.34 7.50 13.69
CA LEU A 136 1.08 6.44 12.70
C LEU A 136 -0.40 6.15 12.56
N LEU A 137 -1.14 6.07 13.68
CA LEU A 137 -2.58 5.87 13.65
C LEU A 137 -3.28 6.96 12.84
N ILE A 138 -2.89 8.23 13.04
CA ILE A 138 -3.45 9.36 12.30
C ILE A 138 -3.10 9.30 10.81
N GLY A 139 -1.85 8.95 10.47
CA GLY A 139 -1.35 8.95 9.08
C GLY A 139 -1.62 7.68 8.27
N SER A 140 -2.15 6.62 8.88
CA SER A 140 -2.24 5.29 8.26
C SER A 140 -3.38 5.13 7.23
N GLU A 141 -4.39 6.01 7.24
CA GLU A 141 -5.55 5.91 6.35
C GLU A 141 -5.13 6.10 4.88
N PRO A 142 -5.47 5.19 3.95
CA PRO A 142 -5.28 5.45 2.53
C PRO A 142 -6.19 6.61 2.11
N SER A 143 -5.65 7.58 1.35
CA SER A 143 -6.42 8.77 1.00
C SER A 143 -7.60 8.44 0.08
N GLY A 144 -8.61 9.32 0.05
CA GLY A 144 -9.72 9.17 -0.90
C GLY A 144 -9.27 9.15 -2.38
N GLN A 145 -8.12 9.76 -2.68
CA GLN A 145 -7.49 9.67 -3.99
C GLN A 145 -6.94 8.27 -4.25
N ASP A 146 -6.28 7.65 -3.27
CA ASP A 146 -5.71 6.30 -3.39
C ASP A 146 -6.78 5.25 -3.68
N ILE A 147 -7.91 5.33 -2.98
CA ILE A 147 -9.06 4.45 -3.21
C ILE A 147 -9.64 4.66 -4.61
N LYS A 148 -9.77 5.91 -5.04
CA LYS A 148 -10.27 6.24 -6.39
C LYS A 148 -9.36 5.67 -7.49
N LEU A 149 -8.04 5.72 -7.30
CA LEU A 149 -7.08 5.18 -8.26
C LEU A 149 -7.25 3.68 -8.49
N ILE A 150 -7.57 2.90 -7.44
CA ILE A 150 -7.88 1.47 -7.55
C ILE A 150 -9.08 1.25 -8.49
N GLY A 151 -10.17 1.99 -8.28
CA GLY A 151 -11.38 1.90 -9.11
C GLY A 151 -11.12 2.27 -10.57
N VAL A 152 -10.33 3.33 -10.81
CA VAL A 152 -9.93 3.74 -12.17
C VAL A 152 -9.11 2.65 -12.87
N THR A 153 -8.13 2.05 -12.18
CA THR A 153 -7.30 0.99 -12.76
C THR A 153 -8.11 -0.28 -13.02
N PHE A 154 -9.04 -0.65 -12.13
CA PHE A 154 -9.94 -1.78 -12.35
C PHE A 154 -10.80 -1.58 -13.60
N ASN A 155 -11.46 -0.42 -13.72
CA ASN A 155 -12.34 -0.10 -14.84
C ASN A 155 -11.59 -0.04 -16.19
N LYS A 156 -10.29 0.30 -16.17
CA LYS A 156 -9.44 0.32 -17.39
C LYS A 156 -9.24 -1.09 -17.98
N ASN A 157 -9.13 -2.13 -17.14
CA ASN A 157 -8.97 -3.50 -17.60
C ASN A 157 -9.54 -4.50 -16.56
N PRO A 158 -10.87 -4.70 -16.53
CA PRO A 158 -11.50 -5.49 -15.48
C PRO A 158 -11.11 -6.97 -15.57
N ARG A 159 -10.98 -7.53 -16.78
CA ARG A 159 -10.60 -8.94 -16.99
C ARG A 159 -9.21 -9.24 -16.44
N TYR A 160 -8.23 -8.39 -16.74
CA TYR A 160 -6.88 -8.57 -16.21
C TYR A 160 -6.84 -8.33 -14.70
N SER A 161 -7.59 -7.35 -14.19
CA SER A 161 -7.68 -7.08 -12.75
C SER A 161 -8.26 -8.28 -12.00
N LEU A 162 -9.34 -8.90 -12.49
CA LEU A 162 -9.91 -10.13 -11.94
C LEU A 162 -8.92 -11.30 -11.97
N TYR A 163 -8.18 -11.47 -13.07
CA TYR A 163 -7.10 -12.46 -13.15
C TYR A 163 -6.03 -12.23 -12.07
N GLN A 164 -5.62 -10.98 -11.85
CA GLN A 164 -4.63 -10.67 -10.82
C GLN A 164 -5.18 -10.89 -9.40
N ILE A 165 -6.45 -10.55 -9.14
CA ILE A 165 -7.12 -10.85 -7.87
C ILE A 165 -7.14 -12.37 -7.63
N PHE A 166 -7.56 -13.14 -8.64
CA PHE A 166 -7.56 -14.60 -8.58
C PHE A 166 -6.17 -15.16 -8.24
N LEU A 167 -5.11 -14.67 -8.89
CA LEU A 167 -3.74 -15.08 -8.59
C LEU A 167 -3.34 -14.77 -7.13
N VAL A 168 -3.68 -13.60 -6.61
CA VAL A 168 -3.36 -13.23 -5.22
C VAL A 168 -4.09 -14.13 -4.24
N VAL A 169 -5.39 -14.37 -4.44
CA VAL A 169 -6.20 -15.26 -3.58
C VAL A 169 -5.64 -16.68 -3.60
N LEU A 170 -5.31 -17.20 -4.80
CA LEU A 170 -4.71 -18.52 -4.93
C LEU A 170 -3.34 -18.60 -4.25
N SER A 171 -2.50 -17.57 -4.40
CA SER A 171 -1.20 -17.51 -3.74
C SER A 171 -1.32 -17.48 -2.23
N GLY A 172 -2.23 -16.67 -1.68
CA GLY A 172 -2.52 -16.61 -0.25
C GLY A 172 -3.03 -17.95 0.28
N THR A 173 -3.90 -18.62 -0.46
CA THR A 173 -4.42 -19.95 -0.09
C THR A 173 -3.31 -20.99 -0.04
N ILE A 174 -2.42 -20.99 -1.05
CA ILE A 174 -1.26 -21.88 -1.08
C ILE A 174 -0.36 -21.60 0.13
N VAL A 175 0.06 -20.34 0.34
CA VAL A 175 0.93 -20.02 1.48
C VAL A 175 0.27 -20.41 2.79
N TRP A 176 -1.03 -20.16 2.96
CA TRP A 176 -1.76 -20.55 4.16
C TRP A 176 -1.73 -22.07 4.40
N MET A 177 -1.82 -22.89 3.35
CA MET A 177 -1.68 -24.36 3.48
C MET A 177 -0.26 -24.81 3.85
N PHE A 178 0.77 -24.01 3.53
CA PHE A 178 2.17 -24.36 3.79
C PHE A 178 2.77 -23.68 5.03
N ILE A 179 2.12 -22.66 5.60
CA ILE A 179 2.69 -21.87 6.70
C ILE A 179 2.85 -22.70 7.98
N ASP A 180 1.95 -23.65 8.22
CA ASP A 180 2.00 -24.55 9.37
C ASP A 180 3.11 -25.62 9.26
N LEU A 181 3.76 -25.72 8.08
CA LEU A 181 4.81 -26.71 7.82
C LEU A 181 6.23 -26.15 8.06
N TYR A 182 6.37 -24.85 8.32
CA TYR A 182 7.67 -24.19 8.49
C TYR A 182 7.90 -23.74 9.95
N PHE A 183 8.93 -24.31 10.59
CA PHE A 183 9.43 -23.87 11.89
C PHE A 183 10.58 -22.87 11.69
N ILE A 184 10.27 -21.63 11.30
CA ILE A 184 11.24 -20.54 11.31
C ILE A 184 10.98 -19.72 12.57
N ILE A 185 12.00 -19.49 13.39
CA ILE A 185 11.88 -18.68 14.62
C ILE A 185 12.50 -17.31 14.35
N LEU A 186 11.67 -16.28 14.32
CA LEU A 186 12.07 -14.88 14.15
C LEU A 186 11.98 -14.13 15.49
N PRO A 187 12.86 -13.13 15.72
CA PRO A 187 12.97 -12.42 17.00
C PRO A 187 11.82 -11.45 17.28
N PHE A 188 11.07 -11.03 16.26
CA PHE A 188 9.93 -10.13 16.40
C PHE A 188 8.73 -10.69 15.65
N GLU A 189 7.54 -10.55 16.23
CA GLU A 189 6.29 -11.00 15.62
C GLU A 189 6.08 -10.36 14.23
N VAL A 190 6.42 -9.08 14.11
CA VAL A 190 6.34 -8.30 12.87
C VAL A 190 7.06 -8.96 11.68
N LEU A 191 8.15 -9.68 11.95
CA LEU A 191 8.95 -10.31 10.89
C LEU A 191 8.25 -11.54 10.29
N TYR A 192 7.47 -12.28 11.07
CA TYR A 192 6.66 -13.40 10.56
C TYR A 192 5.61 -12.92 9.55
N TYR A 193 5.02 -11.75 9.81
CA TYR A 193 4.05 -11.16 8.89
C TYR A 193 4.72 -10.69 7.60
N ILE A 194 5.91 -10.08 7.68
CA ILE A 194 6.69 -9.67 6.50
C ILE A 194 7.07 -10.91 5.66
N GLU A 195 7.55 -11.97 6.32
CA GLU A 195 7.86 -13.25 5.68
C GLU A 195 6.66 -13.81 4.92
N TYR A 196 5.47 -13.82 5.54
CA TYR A 196 4.24 -14.25 4.89
C TYR A 196 3.97 -13.47 3.59
N PHE A 197 4.08 -12.13 3.62
CA PHE A 197 3.91 -11.31 2.42
C PHE A 197 4.93 -11.63 1.32
N ILE A 198 6.19 -11.92 1.70
CA ILE A 198 7.23 -12.33 0.76
C ILE A 198 6.85 -13.65 0.09
N PHE A 199 6.38 -14.64 0.84
CA PHE A 199 5.94 -15.90 0.26
C PHE A 199 4.72 -15.73 -0.65
N VAL A 200 3.73 -14.93 -0.26
CA VAL A 200 2.56 -14.65 -1.11
C VAL A 200 3.01 -14.00 -2.43
N ALA A 201 3.94 -13.04 -2.37
CA ALA A 201 4.51 -12.44 -3.57
C ALA A 201 5.26 -13.46 -4.44
N LEU A 202 6.07 -14.32 -3.84
CA LEU A 202 6.81 -15.38 -4.53
C LEU A 202 5.84 -16.31 -5.28
N PHE A 203 4.83 -16.86 -4.60
CA PHE A 203 3.84 -17.72 -5.22
C PHE A 203 3.03 -17.00 -6.31
N TYR A 204 2.70 -15.73 -6.09
CA TYR A 204 2.00 -14.91 -7.09
C TYR A 204 2.81 -14.79 -8.39
N PHE A 205 4.11 -14.46 -8.30
CA PHE A 205 4.96 -14.35 -9.47
C PHE A 205 5.20 -15.71 -10.13
N SER A 206 5.37 -16.78 -9.35
CA SER A 206 5.51 -18.15 -9.85
C SER A 206 4.28 -18.61 -10.62
N LEU A 207 3.07 -18.47 -10.05
CA LEU A 207 1.82 -18.83 -10.72
C LEU A 207 1.60 -18.00 -11.98
N LYS A 208 1.88 -16.69 -11.90
CA LYS A 208 1.81 -15.79 -13.07
C LYS A 208 2.73 -16.26 -14.20
N PHE A 209 3.93 -16.71 -13.87
CA PHE A 209 4.88 -17.26 -14.84
C PHE A 209 4.38 -18.58 -15.43
N VAL A 210 3.90 -19.51 -14.59
CA VAL A 210 3.35 -20.80 -15.03
C VAL A 210 2.20 -20.62 -16.01
N PHE A 211 1.20 -19.79 -15.69
CA PHE A 211 0.07 -19.53 -16.60
C PHE A 211 0.49 -18.83 -17.89
N TRP A 212 1.51 -17.99 -17.84
CA TRP A 212 2.08 -17.40 -19.05
C TRP A 212 2.74 -18.45 -19.96
N VAL A 213 3.50 -19.39 -19.39
CA VAL A 213 4.10 -20.51 -20.13
C VAL A 213 3.02 -21.41 -20.73
N ILE A 214 2.03 -21.81 -19.93
CA ILE A 214 0.90 -22.64 -20.38
C ILE A 214 0.16 -21.95 -21.54
N GLY A 215 -0.14 -20.65 -21.40
CA GLY A 215 -0.79 -19.87 -22.46
C GLY A 215 0.02 -19.84 -23.76
N LYS A 216 1.35 -19.76 -23.68
CA LYS A 216 2.23 -19.85 -24.86
C LYS A 216 2.21 -21.23 -25.50
N ILE A 217 2.24 -22.30 -24.71
CA ILE A 217 2.18 -23.68 -25.20
C ILE A 217 0.85 -23.92 -25.92
N ILE A 218 -0.27 -23.56 -25.29
CA ILE A 218 -1.62 -23.69 -25.89
C ILE A 218 -1.70 -22.93 -27.21
N LYS A 219 -1.14 -21.70 -27.27
CA LYS A 219 -1.11 -20.92 -28.52
C LYS A 219 -0.28 -21.61 -29.61
N GLY A 220 0.88 -22.18 -29.25
CA GLY A 220 1.72 -22.95 -30.17
C GLY A 220 0.96 -24.14 -30.76
N ILE A 221 0.28 -24.91 -29.90
CA ILE A 221 -0.56 -26.04 -30.29
C ILE A 221 -1.70 -25.59 -31.21
N MET A 222 -2.45 -24.54 -30.86
CA MET A 222 -3.55 -24.04 -31.69
C MET A 222 -3.10 -23.56 -33.07
N THR A 223 -1.91 -22.96 -33.13
CA THR A 223 -1.31 -22.48 -34.39
C THR A 223 -0.91 -23.67 -35.27
N PHE A 224 -0.38 -24.74 -34.66
CA PHE A 224 -0.05 -25.98 -35.35
C PHE A 224 -1.30 -26.68 -35.96
N TYR A 225 -2.45 -26.61 -35.28
CA TYR A 225 -3.71 -27.18 -35.76
C TYR A 225 -4.52 -26.27 -36.72
N GLY A 226 -3.93 -25.19 -37.23
CA GLY A 226 -4.57 -24.33 -38.25
C GLY A 226 -5.82 -23.57 -37.78
N LYS A 227 -6.11 -23.52 -36.47
CA LYS A 227 -7.25 -22.76 -35.94
C LYS A 227 -6.89 -21.28 -35.85
N ASN A 228 -7.75 -20.43 -36.42
CA ASN A 228 -7.64 -18.98 -36.39
C ASN A 228 -7.34 -18.49 -34.96
N THR A 229 -6.25 -17.74 -34.86
CA THR A 229 -5.66 -17.26 -33.61
C THR A 229 -6.71 -16.65 -32.67
N ILE A 230 -7.00 -17.33 -31.55
CA ILE A 230 -7.60 -16.67 -30.40
C ILE A 230 -6.60 -15.59 -30.01
N SER A 231 -7.02 -14.33 -30.06
CA SER A 231 -6.16 -13.20 -29.72
C SER A 231 -5.57 -13.49 -28.34
N SER A 232 -4.26 -13.72 -28.27
CA SER A 232 -3.61 -13.90 -26.97
C SER A 232 -3.99 -12.70 -26.12
N PRO A 233 -4.43 -12.89 -24.87
CA PRO A 233 -4.67 -11.75 -24.00
C PRO A 233 -3.40 -10.90 -24.07
N LYS A 234 -3.55 -9.61 -24.39
CA LYS A 234 -2.44 -8.68 -24.61
C LYS A 234 -1.73 -8.45 -23.27
N PHE A 235 -1.03 -9.47 -22.81
CA PHE A 235 -0.10 -9.42 -21.71
C PHE A 235 1.19 -8.86 -22.30
N LEU A 236 1.63 -7.72 -21.77
CA LEU A 236 2.98 -7.18 -21.97
C LEU A 236 3.30 -6.55 -23.34
N THR A 237 2.41 -5.76 -23.95
CA THR A 237 2.91 -4.68 -24.81
C THR A 237 3.10 -3.41 -23.98
N ARG A 238 4.32 -3.30 -23.43
CA ARG A 238 4.88 -2.12 -22.72
C ARG A 238 4.82 -0.82 -23.56
N LYS A 239 4.42 -0.88 -24.83
CA LYS A 239 4.15 0.25 -25.74
C LYS A 239 2.64 0.52 -25.83
N ARG A 240 2.08 1.23 -24.86
CA ARG A 240 0.89 2.05 -25.08
C ARG A 240 1.31 3.50 -24.92
N ARG A 241 1.58 4.17 -26.06
CA ARG A 241 1.69 5.63 -26.11
C ARG A 241 0.30 6.18 -25.78
N PHE A 242 0.16 6.88 -24.67
CA PHE A 242 -1.03 7.68 -24.40
C PHE A 242 -0.66 9.01 -23.77
N LYS A 243 -1.57 9.97 -24.06
CA LYS A 243 -1.49 11.42 -23.90
C LYS A 243 -1.00 11.84 -22.52
N GLU A 244 -0.25 12.94 -22.52
CA GLU A 244 0.17 13.68 -21.35
C GLU A 244 -0.97 13.81 -20.34
N TYR A 245 -0.70 13.30 -19.15
CA TYR A 245 -1.57 13.48 -18.00
C TYR A 245 -1.56 14.95 -17.60
N ILE A 246 -2.75 15.53 -17.44
CA ILE A 246 -2.93 16.88 -16.90
C ILE A 246 -2.35 16.87 -15.49
N LYS A 247 -1.26 17.62 -15.29
CA LYS A 247 -0.56 17.84 -14.02
C LYS A 247 -1.58 17.91 -12.86
N GLN A 248 -1.54 16.91 -11.98
CA GLN A 248 -2.42 16.84 -10.82
C GLN A 248 -2.20 18.11 -9.99
N LYS A 249 -3.25 18.94 -9.84
CA LYS A 249 -3.23 20.07 -8.91
C LYS A 249 -3.02 19.50 -7.51
N GLU A 250 -1.95 19.91 -6.85
CA GLU A 250 -1.75 19.84 -5.39
C GLU A 250 -3.09 20.14 -4.69
N LYS A 251 -3.77 19.10 -4.21
CA LYS A 251 -4.91 19.26 -3.32
C LYS A 251 -4.38 19.25 -1.90
N GLU A 252 -4.85 20.19 -1.09
CA GLU A 252 -4.63 20.12 0.36
C GLU A 252 -5.12 18.75 0.82
N ALA A 253 -4.29 18.04 1.58
CA ALA A 253 -4.57 16.68 1.96
C ALA A 253 -5.93 16.63 2.66
N GLN A 254 -6.83 15.86 2.07
CA GLN A 254 -7.97 15.29 2.76
C GLN A 254 -7.50 13.91 3.24
N TRP A 255 -6.54 13.88 4.18
CA TRP A 255 -6.36 12.71 5.03
C TRP A 255 -7.58 12.52 5.90
#